data_AF-A0A8B8PAG9-F1
#
_entry.id   AF-A0A8B8PAG9-F1
#
_cell.length_a   1.000
_cell.length_b   1.000
_cell.length_c   1.000
_cell.angle_alpha   90.00
_cell.angle_beta   90.00
_cell.angle_gamma   90.00
#
_symmetry.space_group_name_H-M   'P 1'
#
loop_
_entity.id
_entity.type
_entity.pdbx_description
1 polymer ?
#
loop_
_entity_poly.entity_id
_entity_poly.type
_entity_poly.pdbx_seq_one_letter_code
_entity_poly.pdbx_strand_id
1 'polypeptide(L)'
;MNELLSEEDRERMNERERKKAEVRARLEAASAKTQKKKGFMTPERKKKLRILLRRKAAEELKRQQETKAAERRKVIAERTGPKKNFDDMDERELTELCKTYHKRIADLESAKYDLEYHVSRIDFDIHELSMKLNDMRGKFIKPSLRKVPKFGVKIERMLLNARKEVGFTVNLKSVKRNQLKVDSSVDQTSTPEWSWKKDKDQSASEPNEQEVEQ
;
A
#
# COMPACT_ATOMS: atom_id res chain seq x y z
N MET A 1 59.73 -4.20 -42.66
CA MET A 1 59.26 -5.00 -43.80
C MET A 1 57.84 -5.44 -43.48
N ASN A 2 56.88 -4.98 -44.27
CA ASN A 2 55.46 -5.36 -44.16
C ASN A 2 55.32 -6.84 -44.50
N GLU A 3 54.88 -7.65 -43.54
CA GLU A 3 54.42 -9.02 -43.82
C GLU A 3 53.07 -8.93 -44.54
N LEU A 4 53.09 -9.08 -45.87
CA LEU A 4 51.88 -9.34 -46.64
C LEU A 4 51.32 -10.69 -46.18
N LEU A 5 50.24 -10.68 -45.39
CA LEU A 5 49.38 -11.85 -45.28
C LEU A 5 48.98 -12.29 -46.71
N SER A 6 49.23 -13.56 -47.03
CA SER A 6 48.81 -14.20 -48.28
C SER A 6 47.32 -13.95 -48.52
N GLU A 7 46.93 -13.75 -49.78
CA GLU A 7 45.54 -13.50 -50.18
C GLU A 7 44.59 -14.56 -49.61
N GLU A 8 45.04 -15.81 -49.53
CA GLU A 8 44.30 -16.94 -48.95
C GLU A 8 43.98 -16.77 -47.45
N ASP A 9 44.88 -16.16 -46.66
CA ASP A 9 44.65 -15.94 -45.23
C ASP A 9 43.71 -14.76 -44.98
N ARG A 10 43.73 -13.75 -45.86
CA ARG A 10 42.76 -12.65 -45.85
C ARG A 10 41.35 -13.16 -46.19
N GLU A 11 41.24 -14.08 -47.14
CA GLU A 11 39.96 -14.70 -47.50
C GLU A 11 39.40 -15.58 -46.38
N ARG A 12 40.24 -16.39 -45.72
CA ARG A 12 39.84 -17.20 -44.56
C ARG A 12 39.37 -16.35 -43.37
N MET A 13 40.02 -15.21 -43.14
CA MET A 13 39.62 -14.25 -42.10
C MET A 13 38.30 -13.57 -42.47
N ASN A 14 38.14 -13.14 -43.72
CA ASN A 14 36.89 -12.56 -44.22
C ASN A 14 35.71 -13.55 -44.16
N GLU A 15 35.94 -14.83 -44.44
CA GLU A 15 34.89 -15.85 -44.35
C GLU A 15 34.46 -16.11 -42.89
N ARG A 16 35.41 -16.10 -41.94
CA ARG A 16 35.14 -16.20 -40.50
C ARG A 16 34.37 -14.97 -40.00
N GLU A 17 34.72 -13.79 -40.48
CA GLU A 17 34.02 -12.55 -40.13
C GLU A 17 32.60 -12.51 -40.71
N ARG A 18 32.38 -13.01 -41.93
CA ARG A 18 31.04 -13.17 -42.52
C ARG A 18 30.17 -14.12 -41.71
N LYS A 19 30.69 -15.31 -41.35
CA LYS A 19 29.98 -16.28 -40.49
C LYS A 19 29.67 -15.70 -39.11
N LYS A 20 30.60 -14.94 -38.52
CA LYS A 20 30.39 -14.27 -37.23
C LYS A 20 29.36 -13.14 -37.32
N ALA A 21 29.36 -12.37 -38.40
CA ALA A 21 28.40 -11.31 -38.67
C ALA A 21 26.99 -11.88 -38.89
N GLU A 22 26.88 -13.00 -39.60
CA GLU A 22 25.60 -13.69 -39.83
C GLU A 22 25.02 -14.23 -38.51
N VAL A 23 25.84 -14.86 -37.66
CA VAL A 23 25.41 -15.34 -36.34
C VAL A 23 24.97 -14.17 -35.45
N ARG A 24 25.70 -13.05 -35.49
CA ARG A 24 25.35 -11.84 -34.74
C ARG A 24 24.06 -11.22 -35.25
N ALA A 25 23.87 -11.12 -36.57
CA ALA A 25 22.64 -10.64 -37.19
C ALA A 25 21.44 -11.53 -36.87
N ARG A 26 21.64 -12.86 -36.83
CA ARG A 26 20.60 -13.83 -36.44
C ARG A 26 20.21 -13.69 -34.97
N LEU A 27 21.19 -13.49 -34.07
CA LEU A 27 20.94 -13.23 -32.64
C LEU A 27 20.24 -11.88 -32.43
N GLU A 28 20.65 -10.85 -33.16
CA GLU A 28 20.06 -9.51 -33.10
C GLU A 28 18.61 -9.52 -33.63
N ALA A 29 18.34 -10.19 -34.75
CA ALA A 29 16.98 -10.36 -35.28
C ALA A 29 16.06 -11.17 -34.35
N ALA A 30 16.60 -12.18 -33.65
CA ALA A 30 15.86 -12.93 -32.64
C ALA A 30 15.54 -12.07 -31.40
N SER A 31 16.46 -11.20 -30.99
CA SER A 31 16.26 -10.26 -29.89
C SER A 31 15.29 -9.12 -30.25
N ALA A 32 15.34 -8.62 -31.49
CA ALA A 32 14.46 -7.55 -31.97
C ALA A 32 12.98 -8.01 -32.05
N LYS A 33 12.73 -9.29 -32.37
CA LYS A 33 11.38 -9.88 -32.36
C LYS A 33 10.81 -10.03 -30.95
N THR A 34 11.65 -10.16 -29.92
CA THR A 34 11.23 -10.24 -28.50
C THR A 34 11.06 -8.87 -27.84
N GLN A 35 11.72 -7.82 -28.33
CA GLN A 35 11.58 -6.44 -27.79
C GLN A 35 10.26 -5.76 -28.20
N LYS A 36 9.62 -6.18 -29.30
CA LYS A 36 8.42 -5.52 -29.87
C LYS A 36 7.10 -5.73 -29.10
N LYS A 37 7.10 -6.46 -27.98
CA LYS A 37 5.89 -6.66 -27.14
C LYS A 37 6.04 -6.18 -25.68
N LYS A 38 6.82 -5.12 -25.44
CA LYS A 38 6.74 -4.36 -24.19
C LYS A 38 5.50 -3.46 -24.23
N GLY A 39 4.33 -4.05 -24.00
CA GLY A 39 3.10 -3.28 -23.77
C GLY A 39 3.30 -2.28 -22.63
N PHE A 40 2.52 -1.19 -22.66
CA PHE A 40 2.53 0.03 -21.83
C PHE A 40 2.97 -0.07 -20.34
N MET A 41 2.98 -1.25 -19.74
CA MET A 41 3.52 -1.51 -18.40
C MET A 41 4.24 -2.86 -18.33
N THR A 42 5.42 -2.90 -17.70
CA THR A 42 6.02 -4.18 -17.32
C THR A 42 5.13 -4.89 -16.29
N PRO A 43 5.01 -6.23 -16.35
CA PRO A 43 4.21 -7.01 -15.39
C PRO A 43 4.58 -6.72 -13.93
N GLU A 44 5.86 -6.49 -13.66
CA GLU A 44 6.38 -6.11 -12.34
C GLU A 44 5.87 -4.75 -11.88
N ARG A 45 5.87 -3.73 -12.75
CA ARG A 45 5.34 -2.39 -12.43
C ARG A 45 3.83 -2.46 -12.16
N LYS A 46 3.08 -3.24 -12.93
CA LYS A 46 1.64 -3.48 -12.69
C LYS A 46 1.38 -4.17 -11.35
N LYS A 47 2.21 -5.16 -10.97
CA LYS A 47 2.12 -5.82 -9.65
C LYS A 47 2.42 -4.84 -8.52
N LYS A 48 3.50 -4.05 -8.62
CA LYS A 48 3.87 -3.02 -7.64
C LYS A 48 2.76 -2.00 -7.46
N LEU A 49 2.16 -1.52 -8.56
CA LEU A 49 1.06 -0.56 -8.52
C LEU A 49 -0.19 -1.12 -7.82
N ARG A 50 -0.58 -2.37 -8.09
CA ARG A 50 -1.71 -3.02 -7.38
C ARG A 50 -1.46 -3.14 -5.88
N ILE A 51 -0.23 -3.41 -5.47
CA ILE A 51 0.14 -3.47 -4.05
C ILE A 51 0.03 -2.08 -3.42
N LEU A 52 0.55 -1.05 -4.09
CA LEU A 52 0.45 0.34 -3.61
C LEU A 52 -1.01 0.79 -3.49
N LEU A 53 -1.86 0.47 -4.46
CA LEU A 53 -3.29 0.79 -4.42
C LEU A 53 -4.00 0.12 -3.24
N ARG A 54 -3.74 -1.17 -3.00
CA ARG A 54 -4.32 -1.88 -1.84
C ARG A 54 -3.81 -1.34 -0.51
N ARG A 55 -2.52 -0.98 -0.44
CA ARG A 55 -1.92 -0.36 0.75
C ARG A 55 -2.58 0.99 1.04
N LYS A 56 -2.70 1.85 0.02
CA LYS A 56 -3.38 3.15 0.14
C LYS A 56 -4.86 2.98 0.53
N ALA A 57 -5.55 2.02 -0.07
CA ALA A 57 -6.95 1.72 0.28
C ALA A 57 -7.11 1.23 1.73
N ALA A 58 -6.19 0.38 2.21
CA ALA A 58 -6.20 -0.09 3.59
C ALA A 58 -5.89 1.04 4.59
N GLU A 59 -4.94 1.91 4.24
CA GLU A 59 -4.60 3.09 5.05
C GLU A 59 -5.76 4.08 5.11
N GLU A 60 -6.40 4.36 3.98
CA GLU A 60 -7.58 5.23 3.91
C GLU A 60 -8.77 4.65 4.69
N LEU A 61 -9.01 3.34 4.59
CA LEU A 61 -10.04 2.66 5.38
C LEU A 61 -9.80 2.82 6.88
N LYS A 62 -8.54 2.69 7.33
CA LYS A 62 -8.18 2.89 8.73
C LYS A 62 -8.38 4.35 9.16
N ARG A 63 -7.97 5.31 8.32
CA ARG A 63 -8.19 6.75 8.56
C ARG A 63 -9.68 7.07 8.72
N GLN A 64 -10.53 6.55 7.84
CA GLN A 64 -11.98 6.75 7.93
C GLN A 64 -12.58 6.14 9.21
N GLN A 65 -12.10 4.97 9.64
CA GLN A 65 -12.53 4.37 10.90
C GLN A 65 -12.15 5.24 12.09
N GLU A 66 -10.94 5.79 12.10
CA GLU A 66 -10.46 6.70 13.16
C GLU A 66 -11.27 8.00 13.17
N THR A 67 -11.53 8.61 12.01
CA THR A 67 -12.39 9.81 11.88
C THR A 67 -13.82 9.53 12.37
N LYS A 68 -14.44 8.43 11.92
CA LYS A 68 -15.79 8.04 12.35
C LYS A 68 -15.86 7.74 13.85
N ALA A 69 -14.80 7.15 14.42
CA ALA A 69 -14.72 6.92 15.86
C ALA A 69 -14.56 8.22 16.66
N ALA A 70 -13.76 9.17 16.16
CA ALA A 70 -13.60 10.49 16.76
C ALA A 70 -14.91 11.29 16.69
N GLU A 71 -15.58 11.30 15.54
CA GLU A 71 -16.89 11.93 15.36
C GLU A 71 -17.94 11.29 16.28
N ARG A 72 -17.98 9.95 16.37
CA ARG A 72 -18.85 9.25 17.33
C ARG A 72 -18.60 9.71 18.77
N ARG A 73 -17.34 9.87 19.18
CA ARG A 73 -17.00 10.38 20.53
C ARG A 73 -17.47 11.83 20.71
N LYS A 74 -17.27 12.69 19.71
CA LYS A 74 -17.73 14.08 19.71
C LYS A 74 -19.26 14.17 19.87
N VAL A 75 -20.00 13.42 19.06
CA VAL A 75 -21.48 13.38 19.11
C VAL A 75 -21.99 12.84 20.44
N ILE A 76 -21.33 11.84 21.03
CA ILE A 76 -21.72 11.34 22.36
C ILE A 76 -21.47 12.40 23.43
N ALA A 77 -20.33 13.11 23.38
CA ALA A 77 -20.04 14.18 24.32
C ALA A 77 -21.05 15.33 24.22
N GLU A 78 -21.42 15.74 23.00
CA GLU A 78 -22.44 16.76 22.75
C GLU A 78 -23.83 16.34 23.23
N ARG A 79 -24.23 15.07 23.01
CA ARG A 79 -25.57 14.57 23.39
C ARG A 79 -25.73 14.31 24.88
N THR A 80 -24.70 13.78 25.54
CA THR A 80 -24.77 13.39 26.95
C THR A 80 -24.39 14.53 27.89
N GLY A 81 -23.60 15.51 27.41
CA GLY A 81 -23.15 16.64 28.21
C GLY A 81 -22.19 16.23 29.35
N PRO A 82 -21.76 17.21 30.17
CA PRO A 82 -20.98 16.92 31.36
C PRO A 82 -21.86 16.26 32.43
N LYS A 83 -21.23 15.46 33.30
CA LYS A 83 -21.90 14.88 34.46
C LYS A 83 -22.55 15.99 35.31
N LYS A 84 -23.77 15.77 35.77
CA LYS A 84 -24.43 16.68 36.71
C LYS A 84 -23.75 16.55 38.08
N ASN A 85 -23.54 17.66 38.77
CA ASN A 85 -23.03 17.66 40.15
C ASN A 85 -24.19 17.33 41.07
N PHE A 86 -24.06 16.27 41.87
CA PHE A 86 -25.10 15.83 42.80
C PHE A 86 -24.88 16.36 44.23
N ASP A 87 -23.67 16.82 44.55
CA ASP A 87 -23.27 17.22 45.91
C ASP A 87 -23.97 18.51 46.38
N ASP A 88 -24.45 19.33 45.45
CA ASP A 88 -25.07 20.64 45.73
C ASP A 88 -26.61 20.63 45.64
N MET A 89 -27.24 19.47 45.41
CA MET A 89 -28.68 19.36 45.10
C MET A 89 -29.52 18.95 46.33
N ASP A 90 -30.71 19.55 46.48
CA ASP A 90 -31.69 19.15 47.51
C ASP A 90 -32.42 17.85 47.14
N GLU A 91 -33.04 17.17 48.13
CA GLU A 91 -33.74 15.88 47.93
C GLU A 91 -34.89 15.98 46.90
N ARG A 92 -35.58 17.12 46.88
CA ARG A 92 -36.64 17.40 45.90
C ARG A 92 -36.07 17.51 44.48
N GLU A 93 -34.99 18.27 44.32
CA GLU A 93 -34.32 18.46 43.03
C GLU A 93 -33.74 17.14 42.50
N LEU A 94 -33.20 16.31 43.39
CA LEU A 94 -32.70 14.98 43.03
C LEU A 94 -33.83 14.06 42.54
N THR A 95 -35.00 14.12 43.18
CA THR A 95 -36.17 13.34 42.77
C THR A 95 -36.70 13.76 41.39
N GLU A 96 -36.77 15.07 41.12
CA GLU A 96 -37.17 15.60 39.81
C GLU A 96 -36.16 15.24 38.71
N LEU A 97 -34.86 15.28 39.01
CA LEU A 97 -33.80 14.88 38.10
C LEU A 97 -33.92 13.40 37.71
N CYS A 98 -34.15 12.52 38.69
CA CYS A 98 -34.38 11.09 38.45
C CYS A 98 -35.58 10.84 37.53
N LYS A 99 -36.70 11.53 37.75
CA LYS A 99 -37.89 11.43 36.88
C LYS A 99 -37.59 11.91 35.45
N THR A 100 -36.83 13.00 35.33
CA THR A 100 -36.43 13.56 34.04
C THR A 100 -35.54 12.59 33.25
N TYR A 101 -34.53 12.00 33.91
CA TYR A 101 -33.69 10.99 33.27
C TYR A 101 -34.46 9.73 32.88
N HIS A 102 -35.37 9.26 33.74
CA HIS A 102 -36.21 8.11 33.41
C HIS A 102 -37.05 8.36 32.17
N LYS A 103 -37.72 9.53 32.07
CA LYS A 103 -38.49 9.92 30.88
C LYS A 103 -37.58 9.99 29.65
N ARG A 104 -36.41 10.60 29.77
CA ARG A 104 -35.45 10.72 28.67
C ARG A 104 -34.97 9.36 28.17
N ILE A 105 -34.73 8.41 29.07
CA ILE A 105 -34.33 7.04 28.72
C ILE A 105 -35.44 6.34 27.93
N ALA A 106 -36.70 6.47 28.37
CA ALA A 106 -37.83 5.88 27.67
C ALA A 106 -37.97 6.43 26.23
N ASP A 107 -37.85 7.75 26.05
CA ASP A 107 -37.89 8.39 24.73
C ASP A 107 -36.73 7.92 23.84
N LEU A 108 -35.52 7.79 24.40
CA LEU A 108 -34.34 7.32 23.68
C LEU A 108 -34.44 5.84 23.28
N GLU A 109 -35.00 4.99 24.13
CA GLU A 109 -35.19 3.57 23.82
C GLU A 109 -36.21 3.40 22.69
N SER A 110 -37.30 4.19 22.69
CA SER A 110 -38.25 4.20 21.57
C SER A 110 -37.57 4.59 20.26
N ALA A 111 -36.81 5.68 20.25
CA ALA A 111 -36.09 6.13 19.05
C ALA A 111 -35.02 5.12 18.59
N LYS A 112 -34.36 4.44 19.54
CA LYS A 112 -33.40 3.38 19.24
C LYS A 112 -34.09 2.19 18.57
N TYR A 113 -35.24 1.76 19.09
CA TYR A 113 -36.00 0.65 18.52
C TYR A 113 -36.37 0.91 17.05
N ASP A 114 -36.87 2.11 16.73
CA ASP A 114 -37.21 2.49 15.36
C ASP A 114 -36.00 2.42 14.42
N LEU A 115 -34.84 2.91 14.88
CA LEU A 115 -33.58 2.85 14.13
C LEU A 115 -33.10 1.41 13.93
N GLU A 116 -33.14 0.58 14.98
CA GLU A 116 -32.73 -0.83 14.92
C GLU A 116 -33.64 -1.62 13.96
N TYR A 117 -34.95 -1.39 14.01
CA TYR A 117 -35.89 -2.03 13.10
C TYR A 117 -35.61 -1.64 11.63
N HIS A 118 -35.34 -0.36 11.37
CA HIS A 118 -34.99 0.11 10.03
C HIS A 118 -33.67 -0.50 9.53
N VAL A 119 -32.64 -0.56 10.38
CA VAL A 119 -31.36 -1.21 10.04
C VAL A 119 -31.56 -2.70 9.76
N SER A 120 -32.35 -3.39 10.58
CA SER A 120 -32.68 -4.82 10.39
C SER A 120 -33.40 -5.08 9.06
N ARG A 121 -34.32 -4.19 8.66
CA ARG A 121 -34.96 -4.26 7.33
C ARG A 121 -33.94 -4.13 6.21
N ILE A 122 -33.05 -3.14 6.30
CA ILE A 122 -31.99 -2.94 5.29
C ILE A 122 -31.07 -4.17 5.22
N ASP A 123 -30.70 -4.74 6.36
CA ASP A 123 -29.85 -5.94 6.41
C ASP A 123 -30.54 -7.14 5.76
N PHE A 124 -31.85 -7.29 5.98
CA PHE A 124 -32.67 -8.29 5.29
C PHE A 124 -32.68 -8.08 3.78
N ASP A 125 -32.91 -6.85 3.32
CA ASP A 125 -32.92 -6.51 1.89
C ASP A 125 -31.55 -6.75 1.24
N ILE A 126 -30.45 -6.36 1.92
CA ILE A 126 -29.08 -6.65 1.48
C ILE A 126 -28.85 -8.16 1.38
N HIS A 127 -29.31 -8.93 2.36
CA HIS A 127 -29.19 -10.39 2.34
C HIS A 127 -29.95 -10.99 1.16
N GLU A 128 -31.19 -10.57 0.93
CA GLU A 128 -32.01 -11.03 -0.19
C GLU A 128 -31.36 -10.70 -1.54
N LEU A 129 -30.88 -9.46 -1.71
CA LEU A 129 -30.18 -9.03 -2.93
C LEU A 129 -28.87 -9.79 -3.13
N SER A 130 -28.12 -10.06 -2.05
CA SER A 130 -26.89 -10.85 -2.08
C SER A 130 -27.17 -12.31 -2.49
N MET A 131 -28.27 -12.89 -2.00
CA MET A 131 -28.72 -14.22 -2.42
C MET A 131 -29.09 -14.24 -3.91
N LYS A 132 -29.89 -13.28 -4.38
CA LYS A 132 -30.27 -13.14 -5.80
C LYS A 132 -29.03 -12.99 -6.70
N LEU A 133 -28.07 -12.16 -6.31
CA LEU A 133 -26.79 -12.00 -7.01
C LEU A 133 -26.04 -13.33 -7.11
N ASN A 134 -25.96 -14.08 -6.01
CA ASN A 134 -25.25 -15.36 -5.98
C ASN A 134 -25.91 -16.42 -6.86
N ASP A 135 -27.24 -16.47 -6.89
CA ASP A 135 -27.99 -17.40 -7.73
C ASP A 135 -27.79 -17.08 -9.22
N MET A 136 -27.90 -15.78 -9.59
CA MET A 136 -27.61 -15.31 -10.96
C MET A 136 -26.17 -15.59 -11.40
N ARG A 137 -25.21 -15.42 -10.50
CA ARG A 137 -23.78 -15.63 -10.76
C ARG A 137 -23.42 -17.13 -10.82
N GLY A 138 -24.37 -18.00 -10.48
CA GLY A 138 -24.25 -19.45 -10.46
C GLY A 138 -23.64 -19.95 -9.15
N LYS A 139 -24.45 -20.64 -8.34
CA LYS A 139 -24.05 -21.33 -7.10
C LYS A 139 -22.86 -22.29 -7.28
N PHE A 140 -22.62 -22.75 -8.51
CA PHE A 140 -21.54 -23.63 -8.92
C PHE A 140 -20.62 -22.99 -9.97
N ILE A 141 -19.92 -21.91 -9.62
CA ILE A 141 -18.63 -21.64 -10.29
C ILE A 141 -17.69 -22.76 -9.83
N LYS A 142 -17.59 -23.85 -10.60
CA LYS A 142 -16.66 -24.95 -10.30
C LYS A 142 -15.26 -24.34 -10.12
N PRO A 143 -14.72 -24.28 -8.89
CA PRO A 143 -13.39 -23.72 -8.70
C PRO A 143 -12.44 -24.59 -9.50
N SER A 144 -11.68 -23.99 -10.41
CA SER A 144 -10.71 -24.74 -11.21
C SER A 144 -9.76 -25.46 -10.24
N LEU A 145 -9.79 -26.79 -10.21
CA LEU A 145 -8.93 -27.58 -9.34
C LEU A 145 -7.48 -27.37 -9.77
N ARG A 146 -6.78 -26.43 -9.12
CA ARG A 146 -5.34 -26.26 -9.28
C ARG A 146 -4.64 -27.17 -8.29
N LYS A 147 -3.60 -27.87 -8.74
CA LYS A 147 -2.70 -28.63 -7.85
C LYS A 147 -1.97 -27.64 -6.95
N VAL A 148 -2.52 -27.38 -5.77
CA VAL A 148 -1.89 -26.53 -4.76
C VAL A 148 -0.97 -27.41 -3.92
N PRO A 149 0.35 -27.17 -3.90
CA PRO A 149 1.25 -27.91 -3.03
C PRO A 149 0.92 -27.60 -1.56
N LYS A 150 0.46 -28.63 -0.81
CA LYS A 150 0.02 -28.51 0.60
C LYS A 150 1.06 -27.84 1.51
N PHE A 151 2.34 -28.02 1.21
CA PHE A 151 3.45 -27.49 2.01
C PHE A 151 4.26 -26.41 1.30
N GLY A 152 3.92 -25.99 0.07
CA GLY A 152 4.74 -25.05 -0.70
C GLY A 152 5.00 -23.75 0.05
N VAL A 153 3.94 -23.14 0.59
CA VAL A 153 4.04 -21.89 1.36
C VAL A 153 4.76 -22.08 2.70
N LYS A 154 4.60 -23.25 3.35
CA LYS A 154 5.26 -23.57 4.62
C LYS A 154 6.76 -23.81 4.42
N ILE A 155 7.13 -24.52 3.37
CA ILE A 155 8.52 -24.78 2.95
C ILE A 155 9.19 -23.48 2.49
N GLU A 156 8.52 -22.64 1.70
CA GLU A 156 9.06 -21.34 1.27
C GLU A 156 9.27 -20.41 2.48
N ARG A 157 8.35 -20.40 3.44
CA ARG A 157 8.52 -19.65 4.69
C ARG A 157 9.68 -20.19 5.53
N MET A 158 9.83 -21.50 5.61
CA MET A 158 10.93 -22.16 6.34
C MET A 158 12.27 -21.90 5.65
N LEU A 159 12.34 -21.95 4.32
CA LEU A 159 13.50 -21.56 3.52
C LEU A 159 13.83 -20.07 3.64
N LEU A 160 12.83 -19.19 3.70
CA LEU A 160 13.06 -17.76 3.87
C LEU A 160 13.59 -17.43 5.27
N ASN A 161 13.11 -18.14 6.30
CA ASN A 161 13.63 -18.03 7.66
C ASN A 161 15.05 -18.61 7.74
N ALA A 162 15.27 -19.80 7.16
CA ALA A 162 16.61 -20.39 7.05
C ALA A 162 17.57 -19.51 6.25
N ARG A 163 17.12 -18.80 5.19
CA ARG A 163 17.96 -17.83 4.46
C ARG A 163 18.24 -16.56 5.27
N LYS A 164 17.37 -16.18 6.20
CA LYS A 164 17.63 -15.09 7.14
C LYS A 164 18.59 -15.51 8.25
N GLU A 165 18.66 -16.80 8.56
CA GLU A 165 19.57 -17.37 9.58
C GLU A 165 20.91 -17.84 8.99
N VAL A 166 20.94 -18.29 7.73
CA VAL A 166 22.11 -18.84 7.01
C VAL A 166 22.58 -17.90 5.88
N GLY A 167 21.97 -16.72 5.76
CA GLY A 167 22.37 -15.72 4.77
C GLY A 167 23.78 -15.20 5.06
N PHE A 168 24.59 -14.99 4.01
CA PHE A 168 25.96 -14.44 4.13
C PHE A 168 26.04 -13.14 4.95
N THR A 169 24.94 -12.39 5.02
CA THR A 169 24.82 -11.15 5.81
C THR A 169 24.76 -11.36 7.33
N VAL A 170 24.50 -12.58 7.82
CA VAL A 170 24.44 -12.89 9.26
C VAL A 170 25.85 -12.99 9.86
N ASN A 171 26.81 -13.51 9.09
CA ASN A 171 28.20 -13.64 9.50
C ASN A 171 29.04 -12.36 9.26
N LEU A 172 28.48 -11.37 8.55
CA LEU A 172 29.15 -10.09 8.35
C LEU A 172 28.85 -9.18 9.55
N LYS A 173 29.90 -8.67 10.20
CA LYS A 173 29.78 -7.60 11.20
C LYS A 173 29.12 -6.39 10.55
N SER A 174 27.92 -6.04 11.00
CA SER A 174 27.30 -4.76 10.62
C SER A 174 28.18 -3.62 11.13
N VAL A 175 28.81 -2.87 10.23
CA VAL A 175 29.57 -1.69 10.63
C VAL A 175 28.57 -0.64 11.10
N LYS A 176 28.63 -0.25 12.39
CA LYS A 176 27.85 0.89 12.89
C LYS A 176 28.30 2.12 12.10
N ARG A 177 27.37 2.71 11.33
CA ARG A 177 27.58 3.87 10.44
C ARG A 177 28.16 5.14 11.11
N ASN A 178 28.44 5.10 12.41
CA ASN A 178 28.97 6.23 13.19
C ASN A 178 30.48 6.16 13.47
N GLN A 179 31.18 5.07 13.10
CA GLN A 179 32.62 4.94 13.38
C GLN A 179 33.55 5.37 12.23
N LEU A 180 33.00 5.78 11.08
CA LEU A 180 33.76 6.30 9.93
C LEU A 180 33.36 7.75 9.63
N LYS A 181 33.17 8.58 10.67
CA LYS A 181 33.28 10.03 10.51
C LYS A 181 34.70 10.38 10.93
N VAL A 182 35.58 10.53 9.93
CA VAL A 182 36.88 11.17 10.10
C VAL A 182 36.62 12.57 10.64
N ASP A 183 37.25 12.87 11.77
CA ASP A 183 37.31 14.20 12.36
C ASP A 183 38.02 15.13 11.35
N SER A 184 37.22 15.82 10.55
CA SER A 184 37.66 16.80 9.58
C SER A 184 36.77 18.02 9.79
N SER A 185 37.38 19.02 10.40
CA SER A 185 36.82 20.34 10.72
C SER A 185 36.60 21.14 9.43
N VAL A 186 35.55 20.80 8.67
CA VAL A 186 35.01 21.64 7.60
C VAL A 186 33.49 21.59 7.66
N ASP A 187 32.88 22.77 7.80
CA ASP A 187 31.45 23.06 7.96
C ASP A 187 30.52 22.14 7.15
N GLN A 188 29.75 21.32 7.88
CA GLN A 188 28.65 20.51 7.32
C GLN A 188 27.33 21.29 7.34
N THR A 189 27.24 22.39 6.59
CA THR A 189 25.96 23.13 6.43
C THR A 189 25.45 23.20 5.00
N SER A 190 26.00 22.42 4.06
CA SER A 190 25.41 22.29 2.73
C SER A 190 25.29 20.83 2.30
N THR A 191 24.06 20.37 2.14
CA THR A 191 23.76 19.09 1.48
C THR A 191 24.34 19.11 0.06
N PRO A 192 25.16 18.13 -0.33
CA PRO A 192 25.77 18.09 -1.65
C PRO A 192 24.74 18.20 -2.77
N GLU A 193 25.13 18.86 -3.86
CA GLU A 193 24.25 19.30 -4.96
C GLU A 193 23.47 18.16 -5.64
N TRP A 194 24.01 16.94 -5.60
CA TRP A 194 23.38 15.72 -6.14
C TRP A 194 22.42 15.03 -5.16
N SER A 195 22.19 15.58 -3.97
CA SER A 195 21.32 14.95 -2.98
C SER A 195 19.84 15.23 -3.28
N TRP A 196 19.08 14.14 -3.44
CA TRP A 196 17.61 14.09 -3.58
C TRP A 196 16.81 14.78 -2.46
N LYS A 197 17.46 15.26 -1.39
CA LYS A 197 16.82 16.04 -0.33
C LYS A 197 16.49 17.46 -0.77
N LYS A 198 17.28 18.05 -1.69
CA LYS A 198 17.03 19.41 -2.21
C LYS A 198 15.78 19.50 -3.09
N ASP A 199 15.48 18.43 -3.84
CA ASP A 199 14.27 18.35 -4.69
C ASP A 199 12.97 18.42 -3.86
N LYS A 200 13.02 17.98 -2.60
CA LYS A 200 11.86 18.04 -1.71
C LYS A 200 11.57 19.45 -1.21
N ASP A 201 12.60 20.24 -0.91
CA ASP A 201 12.43 21.61 -0.40
C ASP A 201 11.99 22.58 -1.51
N GLN A 202 12.37 22.35 -2.78
CA GLN A 202 11.85 23.11 -3.92
C GLN A 202 10.35 22.84 -4.18
N SER A 203 9.89 21.60 -3.97
CA SER A 203 8.45 21.26 -4.12
C SER A 203 7.55 21.77 -2.98
N ALA A 204 8.15 22.25 -1.88
CA ALA A 204 7.43 22.73 -0.70
C ALA A 204 7.37 24.26 -0.58
N SER A 205 7.97 24.99 -1.53
CA SER A 205 8.09 26.46 -1.51
C SER A 205 7.40 27.17 -2.68
N GLU A 206 6.40 26.54 -3.33
CA GLU A 206 5.43 27.27 -4.16
C GLU A 206 4.35 27.88 -3.24
N PRO A 207 4.29 29.22 -3.06
CA PRO A 207 3.18 29.85 -2.36
C PRO A 207 1.94 29.87 -3.26
N ASN A 208 0.82 29.49 -2.66
CA ASN A 208 -0.53 29.57 -3.21
C ASN A 208 -0.94 31.04 -3.36
N GLU A 209 -0.69 31.66 -4.52
CA GLU A 209 -1.25 32.96 -4.91
C GLU A 209 -2.68 32.77 -5.44
N GLN A 210 -3.65 32.72 -4.53
CA GLN A 210 -5.05 33.05 -4.82
C GLN A 210 -5.68 33.71 -3.58
N GLU A 211 -5.39 34.98 -3.40
CA GLU A 211 -6.31 35.95 -2.79
C GLU A 211 -5.85 37.35 -3.21
N VAL A 212 -6.72 38.05 -3.94
CA VAL A 212 -6.91 39.51 -4.09
C VAL A 212 -7.30 39.81 -5.55
N GLU A 213 -8.60 39.82 -5.82
CA GLU A 213 -9.18 40.83 -6.72
C GLU A 213 -10.67 41.06 -6.34
N GLN A 214 -10.89 42.28 -5.87
CA GLN A 214 -12.09 43.13 -5.79
C GLN A 214 -13.50 42.50 -5.79
#